data_AF-A0A2M8DR26-F1
#
_entry.id   AF-A0A2M8DR26-F1
#
_cell.length_a   1.000
_cell.length_b   1.000
_cell.length_c   1.000
_cell.angle_alpha   90.00
_cell.angle_beta   90.00
_cell.angle_gamma   90.00
#
_symmetry.space_group_name_H-M   'P 1'
#
loop_
_entity.id
_entity.type
_entity.pdbx_description
1 polymer ?
#
loop_
_entity_poly.entity_id
_entity_poly.type
_entity_poly.pdbx_seq_one_letter_code
_entity_poly.pdbx_strand_id
1 'polypeptide(L)'
;MVVEKIIVIDDPISSLSHIYVFNITHLIRKTFFTDEYKQIFILTHSLYFFHELLFKSKQLDKKLFRIIKGNDSKSNILEMKQGEIQNDYQAYWQVLKDHDGGKSSNALLANSMRNILEHFFGFINNDAFQEITEKIEKEEKYKFFIRYINKESHSDLNTISDTKEIDPTIFKEAFKKIFIDSGYEPHYNKMMQ
;
A
#
# COMPACT_ATOMS: atom_id res chain seq x y z
N MET A 1 -34.18 30.24 3.41
CA MET A 1 -32.84 29.95 3.97
C MET A 1 -32.21 28.87 3.12
N VAL A 2 -31.01 29.09 2.58
CA VAL A 2 -30.23 28.00 1.96
C VAL A 2 -29.66 27.17 3.11
N VAL A 3 -29.96 25.87 3.12
CA VAL A 3 -29.42 24.96 4.14
C VAL A 3 -28.02 24.57 3.72
N GLU A 4 -27.04 24.91 4.55
CA GLU A 4 -25.64 24.52 4.30
C GLU A 4 -25.47 23.04 4.63
N LYS A 5 -25.05 22.24 3.65
CA LYS A 5 -24.85 20.80 3.80
C LYS A 5 -23.38 20.47 4.03
N ILE A 6 -23.10 19.61 5.01
CA ILE A 6 -21.78 19.06 5.31
C ILE A 6 -21.88 17.54 5.24
N ILE A 7 -20.86 16.89 4.68
CA ILE A 7 -20.77 15.43 4.63
C ILE A 7 -19.46 14.95 5.27
N VAL A 8 -19.55 13.81 5.95
CA VAL A 8 -18.41 13.08 6.52
C VAL A 8 -18.44 11.66 5.98
N ILE A 9 -17.36 11.25 5.33
CA ILE A 9 -17.16 9.90 4.80
C ILE A 9 -16.05 9.26 5.64
N ASP A 10 -16.41 8.28 6.46
CA ASP A 10 -15.47 7.58 7.34
C ASP A 10 -15.10 6.21 6.75
N ASP A 11 -13.82 6.03 6.53
CA ASP A 11 -13.16 4.86 5.98
C ASP A 11 -13.90 4.18 4.81
N PRO A 12 -14.00 4.83 3.64
CA PRO A 12 -14.83 4.38 2.52
C PRO A 12 -14.36 3.08 1.86
N ILE A 13 -13.20 2.56 2.25
CA ILE A 13 -12.67 1.29 1.77
C ILE A 13 -12.27 0.40 2.94
N SER A 14 -12.59 -0.88 2.82
CA SER A 14 -12.00 -1.89 3.71
C SER A 14 -10.68 -2.40 3.14
N SER A 15 -9.86 -3.02 3.98
CA SER A 15 -8.58 -3.67 3.59
C SER A 15 -8.72 -4.78 2.54
N LEU A 16 -9.93 -5.30 2.28
CA LEU A 16 -10.23 -6.26 1.20
C LEU A 16 -10.65 -5.57 -0.12
N SER A 17 -10.85 -4.25 -0.12
CA SER A 17 -11.45 -3.51 -1.22
C SER A 17 -10.43 -2.82 -2.14
N HIS A 18 -9.14 -3.16 -2.06
CA HIS A 18 -8.08 -2.52 -2.85
C HIS A 18 -8.34 -2.56 -4.37
N ILE A 19 -8.96 -3.63 -4.86
CA ILE A 19 -9.35 -3.83 -6.28
C ILE A 19 -10.39 -2.79 -6.74
N TYR A 20 -11.21 -2.28 -5.82
CA TYR A 20 -12.30 -1.34 -6.13
C TYR A 20 -11.95 0.13 -5.82
N VAL A 21 -10.73 0.43 -5.38
CA VAL A 21 -10.33 1.78 -4.98
C VAL A 21 -10.58 2.81 -6.08
N PHE A 22 -10.28 2.47 -7.33
CA PHE A 22 -10.56 3.36 -8.47
C PHE A 22 -12.07 3.64 -8.61
N ASN A 23 -12.89 2.60 -8.55
CA ASN A 23 -14.35 2.73 -8.70
C ASN A 23 -14.96 3.54 -7.55
N ILE A 24 -14.53 3.29 -6.30
CA ILE A 24 -15.04 3.97 -5.11
C ILE A 24 -14.61 5.44 -5.12
N THR A 25 -13.35 5.74 -5.41
CA THR A 25 -12.89 7.13 -5.54
C THR A 25 -13.60 7.85 -6.69
N HIS A 26 -13.86 7.18 -7.82
CA HIS A 26 -14.65 7.76 -8.91
C HIS A 26 -16.09 8.06 -8.49
N LEU A 27 -16.75 7.13 -7.80
CA LEU A 27 -18.11 7.30 -7.30
C LEU A 27 -18.20 8.46 -6.30
N ILE A 28 -17.28 8.52 -5.32
CA ILE A 28 -17.25 9.59 -4.31
C ILE A 28 -17.10 10.96 -4.98
N ARG A 29 -16.17 11.07 -5.95
CA ARG A 29 -15.98 12.31 -6.72
C ARG A 29 -17.26 12.71 -7.45
N LYS A 30 -17.85 11.78 -8.21
CA LYS A 30 -19.03 12.05 -9.02
C LYS A 30 -20.25 12.45 -8.18
N THR A 31 -20.42 11.82 -7.02
CA THR A 31 -21.61 12.00 -6.18
C THR A 31 -21.48 13.20 -5.25
N PHE A 32 -20.30 13.44 -4.68
CA PHE A 32 -20.14 14.39 -3.57
C PHE A 32 -19.30 15.63 -3.91
N PHE A 33 -18.42 15.61 -4.92
CA PHE A 33 -17.61 16.78 -5.26
C PHE A 33 -18.40 17.73 -6.17
N THR A 34 -19.52 18.23 -5.65
CA THR A 34 -20.45 19.16 -6.29
C THR A 34 -20.61 20.41 -5.41
N ASP A 35 -21.11 21.51 -5.98
CA ASP A 35 -21.37 22.76 -5.24
C ASP A 35 -22.56 22.66 -4.25
N GLU A 36 -23.19 21.48 -4.14
CA GLU A 36 -24.29 21.23 -3.19
C GLU A 36 -23.81 21.17 -1.74
N TYR A 37 -22.55 20.78 -1.51
CA TYR A 37 -21.97 20.61 -0.19
C TYR A 37 -21.00 21.75 0.12
N LYS A 38 -21.23 22.43 1.24
CA LYS A 38 -20.34 23.49 1.72
C LYS A 38 -18.99 22.94 2.17
N GLN A 39 -18.98 21.73 2.74
CA GLN A 39 -17.75 21.10 3.22
C GLN A 39 -17.86 19.58 3.19
N ILE A 40 -16.74 18.94 2.85
CA ILE A 40 -16.61 17.48 2.74
C ILE A 40 -15.43 17.05 3.59
N PHE A 41 -15.65 16.13 4.53
CA PHE A 41 -14.60 15.48 5.30
C PHE A 41 -14.48 14.02 4.86
N ILE A 42 -13.27 13.58 4.57
CA ILE A 42 -12.98 12.19 4.20
C ILE A 42 -11.88 11.70 5.13
N LEU A 43 -12.21 10.66 5.89
CA LEU A 43 -11.32 9.99 6.81
C LEU A 43 -11.00 8.62 6.24
N THR A 44 -9.72 8.24 6.27
CA THR A 44 -9.32 6.90 5.86
C THR A 44 -7.97 6.57 6.49
N HIS A 45 -7.76 5.28 6.75
CA HIS A 45 -6.45 4.76 7.06
C HIS A 45 -5.67 4.33 5.79
N SER A 46 -6.34 4.23 4.64
CA SER A 46 -5.73 3.81 3.38
C SER A 46 -5.18 4.99 2.60
N LEU A 47 -3.87 5.13 2.66
CA LEU A 47 -3.12 6.13 1.91
C LEU A 47 -3.23 5.95 0.40
N TYR A 48 -3.40 4.72 -0.11
CA TYR A 48 -3.65 4.46 -1.53
C TYR A 48 -4.97 5.06 -2.02
N PHE A 49 -6.08 4.83 -1.29
CA PHE A 49 -7.36 5.49 -1.60
C PHE A 49 -7.23 7.01 -1.47
N PHE A 50 -6.56 7.49 -0.43
CA PHE A 50 -6.32 8.91 -0.22
C PHE A 50 -5.55 9.53 -1.40
N HIS A 51 -4.49 8.87 -1.88
CA HIS A 51 -3.71 9.31 -3.04
C HIS A 51 -4.53 9.29 -4.33
N GLU A 52 -5.24 8.21 -4.64
CA GLU A 52 -6.07 8.10 -5.86
C GLU A 52 -7.18 9.16 -5.86
N LEU A 53 -7.80 9.43 -4.70
CA LEU A 53 -8.78 10.50 -4.54
C LEU A 53 -8.16 11.89 -4.82
N LEU A 54 -6.92 12.11 -4.37
CA LEU A 54 -6.18 13.37 -4.50
C LEU A 54 -5.59 13.61 -5.91
N PHE A 55 -5.23 12.56 -6.63
CA PHE A 55 -4.50 12.63 -7.90
C PHE A 55 -5.29 13.39 -8.98
N LYS A 56 -6.60 13.16 -9.07
CA LYS A 56 -7.50 13.82 -10.05
C LYS A 56 -8.24 15.05 -9.51
N SER A 57 -8.01 15.44 -8.26
CA SER A 57 -8.65 16.60 -7.62
C SER A 57 -7.69 17.80 -7.51
N LYS A 58 -6.86 18.05 -8.52
CA LYS A 58 -5.89 19.16 -8.51
C LYS A 58 -6.53 20.56 -8.50
N GLN A 59 -7.81 20.67 -8.86
CA GLN A 59 -8.53 21.95 -8.96
C GLN A 59 -9.38 22.29 -7.72
N LEU A 60 -9.42 21.42 -6.70
CA LEU A 60 -10.22 21.66 -5.48
C LEU A 60 -9.36 22.31 -4.40
N ASP A 61 -9.92 23.32 -3.72
CA ASP A 61 -9.36 23.86 -2.49
C ASP A 61 -9.48 22.80 -1.38
N LYS A 62 -8.34 22.29 -0.91
CA LYS A 62 -8.29 21.12 -0.02
C LYS A 62 -7.23 21.30 1.05
N LYS A 63 -7.58 20.86 2.27
CA LYS A 63 -6.66 20.78 3.41
C LYS A 63 -6.45 19.31 3.77
N LEU A 64 -5.20 18.95 4.06
CA LEU A 64 -4.79 17.58 4.31
C LEU A 64 -4.27 17.49 5.75
N PHE A 65 -4.66 16.44 6.46
CA PHE A 65 -4.29 16.25 7.86
C PHE A 65 -3.87 14.80 8.11
N ARG A 66 -2.90 14.61 9.01
CA ARG A 66 -2.53 13.31 9.57
C ARG A 66 -2.90 13.27 11.04
N ILE A 67 -3.51 12.17 11.47
CA ILE A 67 -3.74 11.89 12.89
C ILE A 67 -2.67 10.88 13.32
N ILE A 68 -1.90 11.21 14.36
CA ILE A 68 -0.88 10.34 14.95
C ILE A 68 -1.12 10.15 16.44
N LYS A 69 -0.70 9.00 16.98
CA LYS A 69 -0.68 8.77 18.43
C LYS A 69 0.60 9.37 19.01
N GLY A 70 0.44 10.30 19.96
CA GLY A 70 1.52 10.88 20.74
C GLY A 70 2.02 9.94 21.84
N ASN A 71 3.25 10.16 22.27
CA ASN A 71 3.91 9.36 23.32
C ASN A 71 3.22 9.50 24.70
N ASP A 72 2.36 10.51 24.88
CA ASP A 72 1.60 10.79 26.09
C ASP A 72 0.18 10.22 26.07
N SER A 73 -0.09 9.24 25.20
CA SER A 73 -1.43 8.66 24.98
C SER A 73 -2.48 9.66 24.47
N LYS A 74 -2.06 10.81 23.92
CA LYS A 74 -2.95 11.76 23.23
C LYS A 74 -2.83 11.60 21.72
N SER A 75 -3.88 11.97 20.99
CA SER A 75 -3.83 12.07 19.53
C SER A 75 -3.37 13.47 19.12
N ASN A 76 -2.44 13.56 18.16
CA ASN A 76 -2.03 14.82 17.55
C ASN A 76 -2.53 14.87 16.10
N ILE A 77 -2.99 16.05 15.69
CA ILE A 77 -3.40 16.32 14.31
C ILE A 77 -2.35 17.25 13.71
N LEU A 78 -1.72 16.81 12.62
CA LEU A 78 -0.71 17.56 11.90
C LEU A 78 -1.25 17.93 10.53
N GLU A 79 -1.11 19.18 10.13
CA GLU A 79 -1.36 19.58 8.74
C GLU A 79 -0.29 18.96 7.84
N MET A 80 -0.72 18.45 6.69
CA MET A 80 0.13 17.79 5.70
C MET A 80 0.17 18.58 4.41
N LYS A 81 1.33 18.60 3.75
CA LYS A 81 1.41 19.02 2.34
C LYS A 81 1.11 17.86 1.42
N GLN A 82 0.58 18.14 0.22
CA GLN A 82 0.30 17.09 -0.77
C GLN A 82 1.55 16.27 -1.14
N GLY A 83 2.73 16.88 -1.13
CA GLY A 83 4.02 16.20 -1.36
C GLY A 83 4.58 15.44 -0.15
N GLU A 84 4.00 15.60 1.05
CA GLU A 84 4.39 14.88 2.28
C GLU A 84 3.62 13.56 2.45
N ILE A 85 2.59 13.34 1.63
CA ILE A 85 2.05 11.99 1.39
C ILE A 85 3.11 11.26 0.56
N GLN A 86 4.20 10.86 1.24
CA GLN A 86 5.19 9.97 0.67
C GLN A 86 4.48 8.63 0.41
N ASN A 87 4.39 8.27 -0.88
CA ASN A 87 3.72 7.09 -1.42
C ASN A 87 3.93 5.87 -0.51
N ASP A 88 2.88 5.12 -0.21
CA ASP A 88 2.92 3.84 0.54
C ASP A 88 4.09 2.94 0.14
N TYR A 89 4.45 3.02 -1.13
CA TYR A 89 5.68 2.47 -1.67
C TYR A 89 6.91 2.71 -0.80
N GLN A 90 7.26 3.97 -0.49
CA GLN A 90 8.42 4.34 0.33
C GLN A 90 8.30 3.81 1.77
N ALA A 91 7.09 3.79 2.33
CA ALA A 91 6.84 3.27 3.67
C ALA A 91 7.10 1.75 3.75
N TYR A 92 6.70 0.98 2.74
CA TYR A 92 7.04 -0.44 2.67
C TYR A 92 8.55 -0.68 2.62
N TRP A 93 9.30 0.13 1.86
CA TRP A 93 10.77 0.03 1.84
C TRP A 93 11.39 0.36 3.20
N GLN A 94 10.80 1.28 3.96
CA GLN A 94 11.26 1.58 5.33
C GLN A 94 11.05 0.39 6.27
N VAL A 95 9.94 -0.35 6.15
CA VAL A 95 9.71 -1.60 6.91
C VAL A 95 10.83 -2.62 6.64
N LEU A 96 11.25 -2.77 5.38
CA LEU A 96 12.33 -3.70 5.02
C LEU A 96 13.66 -3.34 5.72
N LYS A 97 13.96 -2.04 5.81
CA LYS A 97 15.16 -1.51 6.48
C LYS A 97 15.08 -1.64 8.01
N ASP A 98 13.91 -1.35 8.59
CA ASP A 98 13.70 -1.39 10.04
C ASP A 98 13.62 -2.83 10.59
N HIS A 99 13.31 -3.81 9.74
CA HIS A 99 13.32 -5.23 10.11
C HIS A 99 14.69 -5.69 10.60
N ASP A 100 15.78 -5.22 10.00
CA ASP A 100 17.14 -5.61 10.43
C ASP A 100 17.51 -5.05 11.82
N GLY A 101 16.77 -4.04 12.29
CA GLY A 101 16.87 -3.50 13.65
C GLY A 101 15.92 -4.16 14.66
N GLY A 102 15.19 -5.22 14.29
CA GLY A 102 14.25 -5.94 15.16
C GLY A 102 12.96 -5.17 15.48
N LYS A 103 12.63 -4.12 14.70
CA LYS A 103 11.51 -3.21 14.98
C LYS A 103 10.20 -3.59 14.29
N SER A 104 10.18 -4.63 13.46
CA SER A 104 9.01 -5.05 12.67
C SER A 104 8.85 -6.57 12.63
N SER A 105 7.62 -7.08 12.57
CA SER A 105 7.34 -8.52 12.50
C SER A 105 7.59 -9.12 11.12
N ASN A 106 7.89 -10.43 11.05
CA ASN A 106 8.06 -11.16 9.79
C ASN A 106 6.83 -11.08 8.87
N ALA A 107 5.63 -11.06 9.45
CA ALA A 107 4.38 -10.89 8.70
C ALA A 107 4.29 -9.49 8.06
N LEU A 108 4.73 -8.45 8.77
CA LEU A 108 4.76 -7.09 8.23
C LEU A 108 5.81 -6.93 7.12
N LEU A 109 6.96 -7.59 7.28
CA LEU A 109 8.00 -7.66 6.24
C LEU A 109 7.46 -8.31 4.95
N ALA A 110 6.86 -9.50 5.07
CA ALA A 110 6.34 -10.25 3.94
C ALA A 110 5.25 -9.48 3.18
N ASN A 111 4.30 -8.88 3.92
CA ASN A 111 3.26 -8.02 3.33
C ASN A 111 3.86 -6.81 2.60
N SER A 112 4.88 -6.17 3.20
CA SER A 112 5.53 -5.01 2.60
C SER A 112 6.23 -5.36 1.29
N MET A 113 6.93 -6.50 1.24
CA MET A 113 7.55 -7.01 0.00
C MET A 113 6.53 -7.27 -1.09
N ARG A 114 5.41 -7.94 -0.77
CA ARG A 114 4.31 -8.18 -1.72
C ARG A 114 3.82 -6.86 -2.31
N ASN A 115 3.49 -5.88 -1.46
CA ASN A 115 2.96 -4.60 -1.90
C ASN A 115 3.97 -3.81 -2.75
N ILE A 116 5.26 -3.91 -2.45
CA ILE A 116 6.32 -3.30 -3.28
C ILE A 116 6.36 -3.94 -4.67
N LEU A 117 6.34 -5.28 -4.75
CA LEU A 117 6.42 -5.99 -6.04
C LEU A 117 5.19 -5.69 -6.89
N GLU A 118 4.00 -5.78 -6.31
CA GLU A 118 2.74 -5.46 -6.98
C GLU A 118 2.74 -4.01 -7.50
N HIS A 119 3.14 -3.06 -6.66
CA HIS A 119 3.20 -1.66 -7.04
C HIS A 119 4.31 -1.34 -8.05
N PHE A 120 5.45 -2.03 -8.03
CA PHE A 120 6.52 -1.72 -8.97
C PHE A 120 6.28 -2.37 -10.33
N PHE A 121 5.92 -3.65 -10.35
CA PHE A 121 5.79 -4.42 -11.58
C PHE A 121 4.41 -4.30 -12.23
N GLY A 122 3.35 -4.05 -11.45
CA GLY A 122 2.01 -3.80 -11.98
C GLY A 122 1.92 -2.53 -12.85
N PHE A 123 2.81 -1.56 -12.65
CA PHE A 123 2.87 -0.33 -13.44
C PHE A 123 3.80 -0.41 -14.66
N ILE A 124 4.79 -1.30 -14.64
CA ILE A 124 5.86 -1.33 -15.65
C ILE A 124 5.59 -2.37 -16.73
N ASN A 125 5.37 -3.64 -16.34
CA ASN A 125 5.07 -4.74 -17.26
C ASN A 125 4.70 -6.01 -16.47
N ASN A 126 3.41 -6.37 -16.43
CA ASN A 126 2.92 -7.50 -15.64
C ASN A 126 3.35 -8.86 -16.23
N ASP A 127 3.40 -8.98 -17.55
CA ASP A 127 3.73 -10.25 -18.22
C ASP A 127 5.17 -10.69 -17.93
N ALA A 128 6.12 -9.75 -17.98
CA ALA A 128 7.52 -10.01 -17.65
C ALA A 128 7.73 -10.37 -16.17
N PHE A 129 6.93 -9.81 -15.27
CA PHE A 129 6.97 -10.16 -13.85
C PHE A 129 6.45 -11.58 -13.61
N GLN A 130 5.37 -11.96 -14.29
CA GLN A 130 4.82 -13.31 -14.20
C GLN A 130 5.84 -14.36 -14.67
N GLU A 131 6.46 -14.19 -15.84
CA GLU A 131 7.48 -15.10 -16.35
C GLU A 131 8.66 -15.28 -15.37
N ILE A 132 9.10 -14.19 -14.74
CA ILE A 132 10.21 -14.21 -13.78
C ILE A 132 9.81 -14.90 -12.48
N THR A 133 8.62 -14.64 -11.95
CA THR A 133 8.13 -15.33 -10.74
C THR A 133 7.94 -16.82 -10.99
N GLU A 134 7.41 -17.24 -12.14
CA GLU A 134 7.29 -18.65 -12.53
C GLU A 134 8.66 -19.34 -12.66
N LYS A 135 9.68 -18.63 -13.13
CA LYS A 135 11.06 -19.15 -13.19
C LYS A 135 11.65 -19.33 -11.79
N ILE A 136 11.47 -18.34 -10.91
CA ILE A 136 11.98 -18.37 -9.53
C ILE A 136 11.23 -19.41 -8.69
N GLU A 137 9.94 -19.65 -8.94
CA GLU A 137 9.13 -20.65 -8.23
C GLU A 137 9.67 -22.08 -8.39
N LYS A 138 10.36 -22.38 -9.50
CA LYS A 138 11.01 -23.68 -9.74
C LYS A 138 12.15 -23.97 -8.77
N GLU A 139 12.68 -22.94 -8.11
CA GLU A 139 13.67 -23.10 -7.04
C GLU A 139 12.92 -23.39 -5.73
N GLU A 140 13.02 -24.61 -5.21
CA GLU A 140 12.28 -25.05 -4.01
C GLU A 140 12.49 -24.12 -2.81
N LYS A 141 13.67 -23.49 -2.74
CA LYS A 141 14.02 -22.46 -1.74
C LYS A 141 13.08 -21.25 -1.75
N TYR A 142 12.68 -20.77 -2.92
CA TYR A 142 11.91 -19.51 -3.06
C TYR A 142 10.43 -19.74 -3.31
N LYS A 143 10.04 -20.98 -3.59
CA LYS A 143 8.67 -21.40 -3.88
C LYS A 143 7.64 -20.89 -2.87
N PHE A 144 7.93 -20.94 -1.57
CA PHE A 144 7.00 -20.44 -0.56
C PHE A 144 6.78 -18.91 -0.65
N PHE A 145 7.85 -18.13 -0.87
CA PHE A 145 7.74 -16.69 -1.09
C PHE A 145 6.95 -16.37 -2.37
N ILE A 146 7.22 -17.06 -3.47
CA ILE A 146 6.50 -16.84 -4.73
C ILE A 146 5.00 -17.17 -4.58
N ARG A 147 4.66 -18.29 -3.95
CA ARG A 147 3.25 -18.63 -3.65
C ARG A 147 2.60 -17.61 -2.73
N TYR A 148 3.35 -17.05 -1.78
CA TYR A 148 2.84 -16.01 -0.88
C TYR A 148 2.49 -14.71 -1.63
N ILE A 149 3.35 -14.25 -2.54
CA ILE A 149 3.10 -13.01 -3.30
C ILE A 149 2.04 -13.20 -4.40
N ASN A 150 1.95 -14.40 -5.00
CA ASN A 150 1.03 -14.72 -6.10
C ASN A 150 -0.39 -15.09 -5.63
N LYS A 151 -0.63 -15.32 -4.33
CA LYS A 151 -1.98 -15.59 -3.81
C LYS A 151 -2.89 -14.38 -4.02
N GLU A 152 -3.79 -14.45 -4.99
CA GLU A 152 -4.98 -13.59 -5.07
C GLU A 152 -5.74 -13.66 -3.73
N SER A 153 -6.20 -12.52 -3.24
CA SER A 153 -6.84 -12.34 -1.93
C SER A 153 -8.21 -13.02 -1.77
N HIS A 154 -8.55 -13.99 -2.62
CA HIS A 154 -9.84 -14.68 -2.58
C HIS A 154 -9.69 -16.13 -2.13
N SER A 155 -10.41 -16.42 -1.03
CA SER A 155 -10.67 -17.74 -0.44
C SER A 155 -9.44 -18.59 -0.09
N ASP A 156 -8.88 -18.36 1.10
CA ASP A 156 -8.65 -19.42 2.10
C ASP A 156 -7.92 -18.85 3.32
N LEU A 157 -8.68 -18.15 4.16
CA LEU A 157 -8.25 -17.68 5.49
C LEU A 157 -7.91 -18.83 6.46
N ASN A 158 -8.11 -20.09 6.04
CA ASN A 158 -7.87 -21.28 6.86
C ASN A 158 -6.43 -21.84 6.75
N THR A 159 -5.51 -21.19 6.03
CA THR A 159 -4.09 -21.61 5.94
C THR A 159 -3.11 -20.51 6.38
N ILE A 160 -3.54 -19.57 7.21
CA ILE A 160 -2.63 -18.62 7.90
C ILE A 160 -2.46 -19.07 9.36
N SER A 161 -2.23 -20.37 9.58
CA SER A 161 -1.84 -20.89 10.90
C SER A 161 -0.34 -20.81 11.15
N ASP A 162 0.51 -20.57 10.15
CA ASP A 162 1.96 -20.68 10.33
C ASP A 162 2.72 -19.39 9.98
N THR A 163 2.59 -18.39 10.85
CA THR A 163 3.62 -17.35 11.02
C THR A 163 5.02 -17.93 11.34
N LYS A 164 5.09 -19.23 11.66
CA LYS A 164 6.33 -20.00 11.87
C LYS A 164 7.09 -20.36 10.58
N GLU A 165 6.48 -20.24 9.39
CA GLU A 165 7.11 -20.60 8.11
C GLU A 165 7.77 -19.42 7.37
N ILE A 166 7.59 -18.18 7.83
CA ILE A 166 8.22 -17.02 7.18
C ILE A 166 9.67 -16.90 7.65
N ASP A 167 10.59 -17.45 6.85
CA ASP A 167 12.02 -17.17 6.96
C ASP A 167 12.33 -15.81 6.30
N PRO A 168 12.62 -14.75 7.09
CA PRO A 168 12.85 -13.41 6.56
C PRO A 168 14.10 -13.34 5.68
N THR A 169 15.07 -14.23 5.88
CA THR A 169 16.31 -14.28 5.09
C THR A 169 15.97 -14.74 3.67
N ILE A 170 15.27 -15.86 3.56
CA ILE A 170 14.84 -16.44 2.27
C ILE A 170 13.93 -15.45 1.52
N PHE A 171 13.02 -14.77 2.23
CA PHE A 171 12.13 -13.77 1.63
C PHE A 171 12.90 -12.58 1.08
N LYS A 172 13.86 -12.02 1.84
CA LYS A 172 14.71 -10.92 1.38
C LYS A 172 15.54 -11.30 0.15
N GLU A 173 16.09 -12.51 0.14
CA GLU A 173 16.86 -13.02 -1.00
C GLU A 173 15.99 -13.17 -2.25
N ALA A 174 14.83 -13.82 -2.14
CA ALA A 174 13.91 -14.00 -3.25
C ALA A 174 13.39 -12.65 -3.79
N PHE A 175 13.03 -11.74 -2.88
CA PHE A 175 12.61 -10.39 -3.21
C PHE A 175 13.70 -9.61 -3.98
N LYS A 176 14.96 -9.64 -3.51
CA LYS A 176 16.09 -9.02 -4.23
C LYS A 176 16.32 -9.68 -5.60
N LYS A 177 16.24 -11.01 -5.67
CA LYS A 177 16.43 -11.78 -6.90
C LYS A 177 15.44 -11.38 -7.99
N ILE A 178 14.18 -11.12 -7.65
CA ILE A 178 13.19 -10.61 -8.61
C ILE A 178 13.66 -9.29 -9.23
N PHE A 179 14.17 -8.33 -8.45
CA PHE A 179 14.66 -7.07 -9.02
C PHE A 179 15.88 -7.26 -9.92
N ILE A 180 16.79 -8.18 -9.57
CA ILE A 180 17.97 -8.48 -10.39
C ILE A 180 17.56 -9.15 -11.71
N ASP A 181 16.79 -10.23 -11.64
CA ASP A 181 16.38 -11.03 -12.81
C ASP A 181 15.47 -10.21 -13.75
N SER A 182 14.76 -9.21 -13.22
CA SER A 182 13.96 -8.24 -14.00
C SER A 182 14.75 -7.04 -14.52
N GLY A 183 16.05 -6.90 -14.21
CA GLY A 183 16.89 -5.78 -14.68
C GLY A 183 16.72 -4.46 -13.91
N TYR A 184 16.08 -4.49 -12.73
CA TYR A 184 15.82 -3.33 -11.86
C TYR A 184 16.67 -3.32 -10.58
N GLU A 185 17.82 -3.98 -10.59
CA GLU A 185 18.78 -3.94 -9.48
C GLU A 185 19.17 -2.50 -9.05
N PRO A 186 19.39 -1.52 -9.96
CA PRO A 186 19.69 -0.15 -9.54
C PRO A 186 18.59 0.49 -8.70
N HIS A 187 17.32 0.16 -8.99
CA HIS A 187 16.17 0.66 -8.23
C HIS A 187 16.13 0.04 -6.84
N TYR A 188 16.29 -1.28 -6.74
CA TYR A 188 16.38 -1.98 -5.44
C TYR A 188 17.47 -1.36 -4.56
N ASN A 189 18.69 -1.18 -5.10
CA ASN A 189 19.82 -0.62 -4.37
C ASN A 189 19.54 0.82 -3.91
N LYS A 190 18.90 1.64 -4.75
CA LYS A 190 18.50 3.00 -4.39
C LYS A 190 17.50 3.04 -3.24
N MET A 191 16.53 2.12 -3.21
CA MET A 191 15.49 2.09 -2.18
C MET A 191 15.98 1.51 -0.84
N MET A 192 16.99 0.64 -0.89
CA MET A 192 17.63 0.02 0.28
C MET A 192 18.73 0.87 0.93
N GLN A 193 19.12 1.99 0.32
CA GLN A 193 19.95 3.02 0.99
C GLN A 193 19.19 3.66 2.16
#